data_AF-A0A8B3TEM0-F1
#
_entry.id   AF-A0A8B3TEM0-F1
#
_cell.length_a   1.000
_cell.length_b   1.000
_cell.length_c   1.000
_cell.angle_alpha   90.00
_cell.angle_beta   90.00
_cell.angle_gamma   90.00
#
_symmetry.space_group_name_H-M   'P 1'
#
loop_
_entity.id
_entity.type
_entity.pdbx_description
1 polymer ?
#
loop_
_entity_poly.entity_id
_entity_poly.type
_entity_poly.pdbx_seq_one_letter_code
_entity_poly.pdbx_strand_id
1 'polypeptide(L)'
;MNYLQIAQAYDRQSDRLLEAHYAEDGFEERLQAEIQRIDEQIRKGDETLFDEFTQTLCDNDLFWLAVGSGADYLPYRQQAIEKLAKQRLGERQ
;
A
#
# COMPACT_ATOMS: atom_id res chain seq x y z
N MET A 1 -41.45 4.54 16.08
CA MET A 1 -40.03 4.90 15.95
C MET A 1 -39.88 6.33 16.45
N ASN A 2 -39.10 6.57 17.50
CA ASN A 2 -39.00 7.89 18.15
C ASN A 2 -37.90 8.72 17.46
N TYR A 3 -38.15 10.00 17.17
CA TYR A 3 -37.18 10.92 16.54
C TYR A 3 -35.83 10.96 17.27
N LEU A 4 -35.85 10.81 18.61
CA LEU A 4 -34.62 10.75 19.41
C LEU A 4 -33.75 9.51 19.11
N GLN A 5 -34.37 8.38 18.80
CA GLN A 5 -33.65 7.14 18.47
C GLN A 5 -33.03 7.21 17.07
N ILE A 6 -33.66 7.93 16.15
CA ILE A 6 -33.15 8.15 14.79
C ILE A 6 -31.92 9.07 14.85
N ALA A 7 -32.00 10.19 15.58
CA ALA A 7 -30.87 11.11 15.75
C ALA A 7 -29.63 10.40 16.35
N GLN A 8 -29.83 9.62 17.43
CA GLN A 8 -28.74 8.86 18.06
C GLN A 8 -28.12 7.77 17.15
N ALA A 9 -28.90 7.19 16.24
CA ALA A 9 -28.40 6.20 15.30
C ALA A 9 -27.55 6.87 14.19
N TYR A 10 -27.98 8.03 13.72
CA TYR A 10 -27.23 8.82 12.74
C TYR A 10 -25.89 9.32 13.30
N ASP A 11 -25.86 9.84 14.54
CA ASP A 11 -24.62 10.31 15.18
C ASP A 11 -23.61 9.16 15.28
N ARG A 12 -24.02 7.98 15.78
CA ARG A 12 -23.13 6.81 15.85
C ARG A 12 -22.65 6.30 14.50
N GLN A 13 -23.48 6.41 13.46
CA GLN A 13 -23.08 6.02 12.11
C GLN A 13 -22.06 7.01 11.56
N SER A 14 -22.25 8.31 11.80
CA SER A 14 -21.29 9.36 11.43
C SER A 14 -19.95 9.16 12.14
N ASP A 15 -19.95 8.91 13.45
CA ASP A 15 -18.72 8.67 14.22
C ASP A 15 -17.94 7.46 13.69
N ARG A 16 -18.63 6.36 13.36
CA ARG A 16 -17.99 5.16 12.78
C ARG A 16 -17.39 5.42 11.41
N LEU A 17 -18.06 6.21 10.56
CA LEU A 17 -17.53 6.58 9.25
C LEU A 17 -16.30 7.48 9.40
N LEU A 18 -16.32 8.40 10.35
CA LEU A 18 -15.20 9.28 10.68
C LEU A 18 -14.00 8.48 11.21
N GLU A 19 -14.22 7.54 12.13
CA GLU A 19 -13.19 6.64 12.66
C GLU A 19 -12.59 5.75 11.56
N ALA A 20 -13.42 5.19 10.67
CA ALA A 20 -12.95 4.40 9.54
C ALA A 20 -12.08 5.23 8.58
N HIS A 21 -12.51 6.47 8.29
CA HIS A 21 -11.75 7.40 7.47
C HIS A 21 -10.40 7.75 8.10
N TYR A 22 -10.35 8.09 9.39
CA TYR A 22 -9.08 8.38 10.07
C TYR A 22 -8.15 7.17 10.14
N ALA A 23 -8.71 5.96 10.27
CA ALA A 23 -7.93 4.72 10.21
C ALA A 23 -7.35 4.46 8.81
N GLU A 24 -8.11 4.81 7.76
CA GLU A 24 -7.70 4.74 6.36
C GLU A 24 -6.63 5.79 6.03
N ASP A 25 -6.81 7.05 6.43
CA ASP A 25 -5.81 8.12 6.29
C ASP A 25 -4.50 7.74 6.98
N GLY A 26 -4.57 7.24 8.22
CA GLY A 26 -3.40 6.79 8.95
C GLY A 26 -2.76 5.53 8.37
N PHE A 27 -3.50 4.71 7.61
CA PHE A 27 -2.93 3.60 6.85
C PHE A 27 -2.23 4.11 5.59
N GLU A 28 -2.84 5.03 4.84
CA GLU A 28 -2.26 5.59 3.61
C GLU A 28 -0.96 6.35 3.88
N GLU A 29 -0.90 7.17 4.94
CA GLU A 29 0.32 7.85 5.35
C GLU A 29 1.45 6.86 5.70
N ARG A 30 1.14 5.81 6.45
CA ARG A 30 2.10 4.76 6.81
C ARG A 30 2.56 3.97 5.58
N LEU A 31 1.65 3.69 4.66
CA LEU A 31 1.95 3.03 3.39
C LEU A 31 2.92 3.87 2.56
N GLN A 32 2.64 5.16 2.41
CA GLN A 32 3.49 6.06 1.64
C GLN A 32 4.88 6.20 2.27
N ALA A 33 4.96 6.28 3.60
CA ALA A 33 6.25 6.31 4.30
C ALA A 33 7.05 5.01 4.12
N GLU A 34 6.40 3.84 4.19
CA GLU A 34 7.10 2.56 4.00
C GLU A 34 7.51 2.36 2.53
N ILE A 35 6.71 2.81 1.55
CA ILE A 35 7.09 2.85 0.12
C ILE A 35 8.38 3.65 -0.08
N GLN A 36 8.44 4.88 0.44
CA GLN A 36 9.63 5.74 0.34
C GLN A 36 10.84 5.11 1.01
N ARG A 37 10.64 4.47 2.17
CA ARG A 37 11.71 3.78 2.89
C ARG A 37 12.26 2.60 2.09
N ILE A 38 11.40 1.75 1.54
CA ILE A 38 11.81 0.59 0.72
C ILE A 38 12.56 1.07 -0.53
N ASP A 39 12.04 2.08 -1.22
CA ASP A 39 12.68 2.63 -2.42
C ASP A 39 14.09 3.17 -2.13
N GLU A 40 14.27 3.87 -1.01
CA GLU A 40 15.57 4.38 -0.58
C GLU A 40 16.53 3.26 -0.16
N GLN A 41 16.05 2.22 0.52
CA GLN A 41 16.87 1.06 0.90
C GLN A 41 17.36 0.28 -0.33
N ILE A 42 16.48 0.06 -1.32
CA ILE A 42 16.84 -0.54 -2.61
C ILE A 42 17.91 0.32 -3.31
N ARG A 43 17.72 1.64 -3.35
CA ARG A 43 18.69 2.58 -3.97
C ARG A 43 20.06 2.55 -3.27
N LYS A 44 20.08 2.34 -1.96
CA LYS A 44 21.31 2.20 -1.16
C LYS A 44 21.99 0.84 -1.28
N GLY A 45 21.37 -0.12 -1.98
CA GLY A 45 21.94 -1.45 -2.19
C GLY A 45 21.78 -2.38 -0.99
N ASP A 46 20.67 -2.27 -0.25
CA ASP A 46 20.29 -3.30 0.73
C ASP A 46 20.04 -4.64 -0.01
N GLU A 47 21.00 -5.56 0.06
CA GLU A 47 21.00 -6.80 -0.72
C GLU A 47 19.79 -7.69 -0.42
N THR A 48 19.42 -7.82 0.86
CA THR A 48 18.29 -8.68 1.25
C THR A 48 16.98 -8.14 0.71
N LEU A 49 16.74 -6.83 0.86
CA LEU A 49 15.55 -6.20 0.31
C LEU A 49 15.57 -6.17 -1.21
N PHE A 50 16.74 -6.03 -1.83
CA PHE A 50 16.89 -6.07 -3.28
C PHE A 50 16.50 -7.43 -3.86
N ASP A 51 16.85 -8.52 -3.20
CA ASP A 51 16.46 -9.87 -3.60
C ASP A 51 14.94 -10.07 -3.48
N GLU A 52 14.33 -9.68 -2.35
CA GLU A 52 12.87 -9.71 -2.16
C GLU A 52 12.12 -8.89 -3.22
N PHE A 53 12.63 -7.68 -3.49
CA PHE A 53 12.09 -6.79 -4.51
C PHE A 53 12.21 -7.38 -5.91
N THR A 54 13.38 -7.91 -6.26
CA THR A 54 13.62 -8.53 -7.56
C THR A 54 12.72 -9.74 -7.77
N GLN A 55 12.58 -10.60 -6.77
CA GLN A 55 11.65 -11.73 -6.83
C GLN A 55 10.21 -11.25 -7.06
N THR A 56 9.76 -10.27 -6.27
CA THR A 56 8.40 -9.71 -6.38
C THR A 56 8.13 -9.08 -7.75
N LEU A 57 9.12 -8.41 -8.33
CA LEU A 57 9.04 -7.79 -9.65
C LEU A 57 9.05 -8.83 -10.77
N CYS A 58 9.92 -9.84 -10.69
CA CYS A 58 10.08 -10.89 -11.67
C CYS A 58 8.89 -11.88 -11.69
N ASP A 59 8.14 -11.99 -10.60
CA ASP A 59 6.88 -12.75 -10.55
C ASP A 59 5.74 -12.08 -11.35
N ASN A 60 5.94 -10.88 -11.88
CA ASN A 60 4.96 -10.16 -12.68
C ASN A 60 5.18 -10.39 -14.19
N ASP A 61 4.34 -11.21 -14.83
CA ASP A 61 4.42 -11.46 -16.28
C ASP A 61 4.32 -10.16 -17.13
N LEU A 62 3.58 -9.16 -16.65
CA LEU A 62 3.45 -7.88 -17.36
C LEU A 62 4.76 -7.08 -17.34
N PHE A 63 5.59 -7.25 -16.30
CA PHE A 63 6.93 -6.69 -16.28
C PHE A 63 7.78 -7.28 -17.42
N TRP A 64 7.78 -8.60 -17.59
CA TRP A 64 8.52 -9.25 -18.67
C TRP A 64 7.99 -8.88 -20.05
N LEU A 65 6.68 -8.76 -20.21
CA LEU A 65 6.07 -8.28 -21.46
C LEU A 65 6.50 -6.84 -21.77
N ALA A 66 6.53 -5.96 -20.77
CA ALA A 66 6.98 -4.58 -20.97
C ALA A 66 8.46 -4.50 -21.36
N VAL A 67 9.32 -5.23 -20.65
CA VAL A 67 10.75 -5.34 -20.98
C VAL A 67 10.96 -5.89 -22.39
N GLY A 68 10.28 -7.00 -22.73
CA GLY A 68 10.41 -7.66 -24.03
C GLY A 68 9.85 -6.86 -25.20
N SER A 69 8.87 -6.00 -24.95
CA SER A 69 8.27 -5.10 -25.96
C SER A 69 8.95 -3.73 -26.03
N GLY A 70 9.91 -3.44 -25.14
CA GLY A 70 10.51 -2.11 -25.01
C GLY A 70 9.55 -1.04 -24.49
N ALA A 71 8.44 -1.45 -23.86
CA ALA A 71 7.51 -0.55 -23.20
C ALA A 71 8.06 -0.07 -21.84
N ASP A 72 7.43 0.98 -21.29
CA ASP A 72 7.79 1.47 -19.96
C ASP A 72 7.46 0.43 -18.89
N TYR A 73 8.49 0.04 -18.12
CA TYR A 73 8.38 -0.93 -17.05
C TYR A 73 8.36 -0.28 -15.64
N LEU A 74 8.57 1.03 -15.53
CA LEU A 74 8.59 1.75 -14.26
C LEU A 74 7.31 1.57 -13.42
N PRO A 75 6.10 1.48 -14.01
CA PRO A 75 4.88 1.20 -13.23
C PRO A 75 4.95 -0.14 -12.48
N TYR A 76 5.53 -1.18 -13.07
CA TYR A 76 5.62 -2.50 -12.42
C TYR A 76 6.64 -2.50 -11.29
N ARG A 77 7.72 -1.74 -11.43
CA ARG A 77 8.65 -1.46 -10.32
C ARG A 77 7.91 -0.81 -9.15
N GLN A 78 7.12 0.24 -9.42
CA GLN A 78 6.38 0.94 -8.37
C GLN A 78 5.37 0.01 -7.68
N GLN A 79 4.65 -0.82 -8.46
CA GLN A 79 3.71 -1.81 -7.94
C GLN A 79 4.40 -2.86 -7.06
N ALA A 80 5.60 -3.32 -7.42
CA ALA A 80 6.36 -4.28 -6.61
C ALA A 80 6.75 -3.68 -5.25
N ILE A 81 7.21 -2.42 -5.23
CA ILE A 81 7.54 -1.69 -3.99
C ILE A 81 6.29 -1.51 -3.12
N GLU A 82 5.16 -1.11 -3.71
CA GLU A 82 3.90 -0.95 -3.00
C GLU A 82 3.40 -2.28 -2.41
N LYS A 83 3.54 -3.39 -3.15
CA LYS A 83 3.17 -4.73 -2.66
C LYS A 83 3.99 -5.13 -1.43
N LEU A 84 5.31 -4.90 -1.46
CA LEU A 84 6.19 -5.15 -0.31
C LEU A 84 5.84 -4.25 0.88
N ALA A 85 5.55 -2.98 0.64
CA ALA A 85 5.14 -2.05 1.70
C ALA A 85 3.85 -2.50 2.39
N LYS A 86 2.84 -2.93 1.61
CA LYS A 86 1.59 -3.49 2.15
C LYS A 86 1.82 -4.75 2.96
N GLN A 87 2.67 -5.67 2.49
CA GLN A 87 3.02 -6.89 3.21
C GLN A 87 3.67 -6.56 4.57
N ARG A 88 4.69 -5.69 4.59
CA ARG A 88 5.37 -5.27 5.83
C ARG A 88 4.45 -4.56 6.82
N LEU A 89 3.49 -3.77 6.33
CA LEU A 89 2.51 -3.12 7.20
C LEU A 89 1.46 -4.10 7.72
N GLY A 90 1.05 -5.09 6.93
CA GLY A 90 0.14 -6.15 7.35
C GLY A 90 0.75 -7.09 8.39
N GLU A 91 2.05 -7.38 8.31
CA GLU A 91 2.79 -8.19 9.30
C GLU A 91 3.03 -7.46 10.63
N ARG A 92 2.90 -6.12 10.66
CA ARG A 92 3.11 -5.27 11.85
C ARG A 92 1.83 -4.94 12.61
N GLN A 93 0.67 -5.41 12.16
CA GLN A 93 -0.63 -5.25 12.83
C GLN A 93 -0.95 -6.44 13.74
#